data_AF-A0A3B9L3K2-F1
#
_entry.id   AF-A0A3B9L3K2-F1
#
_cell.length_a   1.000
_cell.length_b   1.000
_cell.length_c   1.000
_cell.angle_alpha   90.00
_cell.angle_beta   90.00
_cell.angle_gamma   90.00
#
_symmetry.space_group_name_H-M   'P 1'
#
loop_
_entity.id
_entity.type
_entity.pdbx_description
1 polymer ?
#
loop_
_entity_poly.entity_id
_entity_poly.type
_entity_poly.pdbx_seq_one_letter_code
_entity_poly.pdbx_strand_id
1 'polypeptide(L)'
;GAPFASLEALAPTLAPIFADELCKTYLPWAKANSKAAERGDKDVSASVEGGTFEQSTQNYAAAAYDSVRKALGSAMEDEALKTFLKDAGCARFFG
;
A
#
# COMPACT_ATOMS: atom_id res chain seq x y z
N GLY A 1 -28.28 2.06 0.82
CA GLY A 1 -27.51 2.82 1.83
C GLY A 1 -27.33 4.24 1.34
N ALA A 2 -26.78 5.13 2.16
CA ALA A 2 -26.33 6.44 1.71
C ALA A 2 -25.19 6.30 0.67
N PRO A 3 -24.99 7.28 -0.22
CA PRO A 3 -23.83 7.29 -1.11
C PRO A 3 -22.52 7.41 -0.31
N PHE A 4 -21.44 6.86 -0.85
CA PHE A 4 -20.09 7.11 -0.31
C PHE A 4 -19.69 8.57 -0.55
N ALA A 5 -18.87 9.14 0.35
CA ALA A 5 -18.25 10.44 0.11
C ALA A 5 -17.20 10.34 -1.02
N SER A 6 -16.99 11.44 -1.75
CA SER A 6 -16.01 11.48 -2.83
C SER A 6 -14.57 11.54 -2.28
N LEU A 7 -13.59 11.21 -3.14
CA LEU A 7 -12.19 11.24 -2.75
C LEU A 7 -11.75 12.66 -2.36
N GLU A 8 -12.23 13.70 -3.04
CA GLU A 8 -11.89 15.10 -2.76
C GLU A 8 -12.38 15.54 -1.38
N ALA A 9 -13.56 15.07 -0.96
CA ALA A 9 -14.11 15.35 0.36
C ALA A 9 -13.36 14.63 1.50
N LEU A 10 -12.75 13.46 1.20
CA LEU A 10 -11.99 12.66 2.16
C LEU A 10 -10.48 12.95 2.13
N ALA A 11 -9.95 13.48 1.03
CA ALA A 11 -8.51 13.70 0.85
C ALA A 11 -7.84 14.51 1.98
N PRO A 12 -8.44 15.57 2.56
CA PRO A 12 -7.81 16.31 3.66
C PRO A 12 -7.56 15.48 4.93
N THR A 13 -8.34 14.41 5.16
CA THR A 13 -8.18 13.52 6.32
C THR A 13 -7.45 12.22 5.97
N LEU A 14 -7.56 11.75 4.73
CA LEU A 14 -6.85 10.56 4.25
C LEU A 14 -5.38 10.84 3.90
N ALA A 15 -5.05 12.00 3.33
CA ALA A 15 -3.69 12.33 2.90
C ALA A 15 -2.62 12.15 3.99
N PRO A 16 -2.77 12.68 5.24
CA PRO A 16 -1.77 12.44 6.28
C PRO A 16 -1.67 10.97 6.67
N ILE A 17 -2.79 10.23 6.76
CA ILE A 17 -2.78 8.79 7.07
C ILE A 17 -2.03 8.01 5.98
N PHE A 18 -2.23 8.37 4.70
CA PHE A 18 -1.51 7.72 3.60
C PHE A 18 -0.02 8.07 3.60
N ALA A 19 0.33 9.35 3.75
CA ALA A 19 1.71 9.83 3.68
C ALA A 19 2.56 9.43 4.88
N ASP A 20 2.02 9.53 6.10
CA ASP A 20 2.76 9.29 7.34
C ASP A 20 2.70 7.83 7.80
N GLU A 21 1.52 7.21 7.81
CA GLU A 21 1.37 5.81 8.27
C GLU A 21 1.64 4.82 7.13
N LEU A 22 0.78 4.79 6.10
CA LEU A 22 0.84 3.73 5.08
C LEU A 22 2.17 3.76 4.30
N CYS A 23 2.58 4.94 3.83
CA CYS A 23 3.73 5.10 2.94
C CYS A 23 5.09 4.85 3.60
N LYS A 24 5.14 4.88 4.94
CA LYS A 24 6.38 4.71 5.71
C LYS A 24 6.43 3.42 6.53
N THR A 25 5.30 2.82 6.88
CA THR A 25 5.26 1.57 7.66
C THR A 25 4.65 0.41 6.86
N TYR A 26 3.34 0.45 6.61
CA TYR A 26 2.60 -0.68 6.05
C TYR A 26 3.00 -1.05 4.62
N LEU A 27 3.09 -0.09 3.70
CA LEU A 27 3.36 -0.37 2.28
C LEU A 27 4.81 -0.83 2.00
N PRO A 28 5.86 -0.30 2.65
CA PRO A 28 7.19 -0.89 2.58
C PRO A 28 7.21 -2.36 3.02
N TRP A 29 6.59 -2.68 4.16
CA TRP A 29 6.47 -4.05 4.65
C TRP A 29 5.66 -4.94 3.69
N ALA A 30 4.48 -4.49 3.25
CA ALA A 30 3.60 -5.28 2.39
C ALA A 30 4.27 -5.63 1.05
N LYS A 31 5.01 -4.68 0.45
CA LYS A 31 5.78 -4.92 -0.78
C LYS A 31 6.96 -5.86 -0.56
N ALA A 32 7.66 -5.75 0.57
CA ALA A 32 8.73 -6.69 0.93
C ALA A 32 8.19 -8.11 1.17
N ASN A 33 7.06 -8.22 1.88
CA ASN A 33 6.39 -9.47 2.22
C ASN A 33 5.81 -10.19 0.99
N SER A 34 5.22 -9.44 0.04
CA SER A 34 4.80 -10.01 -1.26
C SER A 34 5.99 -10.65 -1.98
N LYS A 35 7.10 -9.91 -2.11
CA LYS A 35 8.32 -10.42 -2.75
C LYS A 35 8.97 -11.60 -2.03
N ALA A 36 8.87 -11.67 -0.70
CA ALA A 36 9.35 -12.82 0.09
C ALA A 36 8.48 -14.06 -0.17
N ALA A 37 7.15 -13.90 -0.17
CA ALA A 37 6.19 -14.97 -0.50
C ALA A 37 6.36 -15.47 -1.94
N GLU A 38 6.56 -14.57 -2.91
CA GLU A 38 6.84 -14.89 -4.31
C GLU A 38 8.11 -15.73 -4.50
N ARG A 39 9.13 -15.54 -3.65
CA ARG A 39 10.38 -16.33 -3.65
C ARG A 39 10.29 -17.62 -2.82
N GLY A 40 9.28 -17.77 -1.97
CA GLY A 40 9.21 -18.85 -0.98
C GLY A 40 10.14 -18.66 0.22
N ASP A 41 10.57 -17.43 0.50
CA ASP A 41 11.40 -17.13 1.67
C ASP A 41 10.62 -17.33 2.97
N LYS A 42 11.26 -17.91 4.00
CA LYS A 42 10.64 -18.11 5.32
C LYS A 42 10.36 -16.81 6.06
N ASP A 43 11.26 -15.85 5.91
CA ASP A 43 11.25 -14.59 6.65
C ASP A 43 11.39 -13.39 5.71
N VAL A 44 10.81 -12.27 6.12
CA VAL A 44 10.87 -10.98 5.44
C VAL A 44 11.56 -9.96 6.34
N SER A 45 12.46 -9.17 5.75
CA SER A 45 13.07 -7.99 6.36
C SER A 45 12.66 -6.76 5.53
N ALA A 46 12.18 -5.71 6.19
CA ALA A 46 11.66 -4.51 5.55
C ALA A 46 12.15 -3.24 6.26
N SER A 47 12.64 -2.26 5.50
CA SER A 47 12.92 -0.92 6.03
C SER A 47 11.62 -0.12 6.13
N VAL A 48 11.27 0.27 7.36
CA VAL A 48 10.10 1.07 7.72
C VAL A 48 10.53 2.30 8.54
N GLU A 49 9.63 3.25 8.78
CA GLU A 49 9.87 4.29 9.80
C GLU A 49 10.11 3.62 11.16
N GLY A 50 11.17 4.05 11.85
CA GLY A 50 11.66 3.40 13.07
C GLY A 50 12.77 2.34 12.87
N GLY A 51 13.02 1.87 11.64
CA GLY A 51 14.19 1.04 11.32
C GLY A 51 13.89 -0.20 10.47
N THR A 52 14.65 -1.27 10.71
CA THR A 52 14.42 -2.57 10.06
C THR A 52 13.41 -3.38 10.87
N PHE A 53 12.35 -3.85 10.23
CA PHE A 53 11.36 -4.74 10.79
C PHE A 53 11.48 -6.14 10.16
N GLU A 54 11.52 -7.17 10.99
CA GLU A 54 11.71 -8.57 10.58
C GLU A 54 10.65 -9.48 11.18
N GLN A 55 10.16 -10.42 10.39
CA GLN A 55 9.17 -11.43 10.80
C GLN A 55 9.11 -12.57 9.78
N SER A 56 8.43 -13.67 10.11
CA SER A 56 8.12 -14.70 9.13
C SER A 56 7.12 -14.22 8.06
N THR A 57 7.32 -14.71 6.84
CA THR A 57 6.56 -14.35 5.63
C THR A 57 5.07 -14.67 5.76
N GLN A 58 4.22 -13.70 5.43
CA GLN A 58 2.76 -13.77 5.57
C GLN A 58 2.11 -13.97 4.20
N ASN A 59 1.92 -15.23 3.80
CA ASN A 59 1.38 -15.59 2.48
C ASN A 59 -0.04 -15.02 2.23
N TYR A 60 -0.91 -14.98 3.25
CA TYR A 60 -2.24 -14.39 3.11
C TYR A 60 -2.18 -12.86 2.94
N ALA A 61 -1.26 -12.18 3.62
CA ALA A 61 -1.07 -10.74 3.45
C ALA A 61 -0.49 -10.40 2.07
N ALA A 62 0.41 -11.24 1.54
CA ALA A 62 0.90 -11.13 0.16
C ALA A 62 -0.24 -11.25 -0.86
N ALA A 63 -1.11 -12.26 -0.72
CA ALA A 63 -2.26 -12.46 -1.60
C ALA A 63 -3.28 -11.29 -1.53
N ALA A 64 -3.52 -10.74 -0.33
CA ALA A 64 -4.37 -9.55 -0.16
C ALA A 64 -3.74 -8.30 -0.80
N TYR A 65 -2.44 -8.09 -0.61
CA TYR A 65 -1.70 -6.99 -1.22
C TYR A 65 -1.69 -7.05 -2.76
N ASP A 66 -1.44 -8.23 -3.34
CA ASP A 66 -1.50 -8.42 -4.80
C ASP A 66 -2.92 -8.21 -5.36
N SER A 67 -3.96 -8.55 -4.58
CA SER A 67 -5.35 -8.25 -4.94
C SER A 67 -5.63 -6.74 -4.99
N VAL A 68 -5.11 -5.98 -4.02
CA VAL A 68 -5.17 -4.50 -4.03
C VAL A 68 -4.37 -3.92 -5.21
N ARG A 69 -3.18 -4.45 -5.47
CA ARG A 69 -2.33 -4.04 -6.61
C ARG A 69 -3.02 -4.27 -7.95
N LYS A 70 -3.69 -5.40 -8.13
CA LYS A 70 -4.50 -5.72 -9.32
C LYS A 70 -5.70 -4.79 -9.47
N ALA A 71 -6.44 -4.54 -8.38
CA ALA A 71 -7.56 -3.61 -8.38
C ALA A 71 -7.11 -2.18 -8.74
N LEU A 72 -5.97 -1.72 -8.18
CA LEU A 72 -5.37 -0.44 -8.53
C LEU A 72 -4.90 -0.38 -9.98
N GLY A 73 -4.41 -1.48 -10.56
CA GLY A 73 -4.08 -1.54 -12.00
C GLY A 73 -5.26 -1.14 -12.90
N SER A 74 -6.46 -1.61 -12.57
CA SER A 74 -7.71 -1.23 -13.26
C SER A 74 -8.31 0.11 -12.80
N ALA A 75 -8.04 0.52 -11.56
CA ALA A 75 -8.53 1.76 -10.96
C ALA A 75 -7.55 2.95 -11.09
N MET A 76 -6.48 2.76 -11.88
CA MET A 76 -5.97 3.86 -12.70
C MET A 76 -7.03 4.22 -13.77
N GLU A 77 -6.64 4.86 -14.86
CA GLU A 77 -7.53 5.74 -15.66
C GLU A 77 -8.03 6.96 -14.84
N ASP A 78 -8.60 6.78 -13.64
CA ASP A 78 -8.98 7.86 -12.70
C ASP A 78 -7.78 8.74 -12.28
N GLU A 79 -7.79 10.00 -12.72
CA GLU A 79 -6.76 11.00 -12.44
C GLU A 79 -6.77 11.54 -11.01
N ALA A 80 -7.92 11.54 -10.32
CA ALA A 80 -8.00 11.95 -8.93
C ALA A 80 -7.32 10.93 -8.01
N LEU A 81 -7.57 9.63 -8.24
CA LEU A 81 -6.91 8.56 -7.48
C LEU A 81 -5.40 8.48 -7.79
N LYS A 82 -5.01 8.59 -9.07
CA LYS A 82 -3.59 8.68 -9.46
C LYS A 82 -2.87 9.82 -8.75
N THR A 83 -3.46 11.02 -8.77
CA THR A 83 -2.89 12.22 -8.16
C THR A 83 -2.77 12.06 -6.64
N PHE A 84 -3.84 11.61 -5.98
CA PHE A 84 -3.84 11.35 -4.53
C PHE A 84 -2.73 10.35 -4.12
N LEU A 85 -2.62 9.21 -4.81
CA LEU A 85 -1.58 8.21 -4.51
C LEU A 85 -0.17 8.68 -4.84
N LYS A 86 -0.01 9.55 -5.84
CA LYS A 86 1.29 10.17 -6.16
C LYS A 86 1.70 11.18 -5.09
N ASP A 87 0.80 12.07 -4.71
CA ASP A 87 1.07 13.18 -3.78
C ASP A 87 1.29 12.68 -2.35
N ALA A 88 0.60 11.60 -1.95
CA ALA A 88 0.91 10.88 -0.72
C ALA A 88 2.21 10.05 -0.79
N GLY A 89 2.84 9.92 -1.96
CA GLY A 89 4.07 9.14 -2.18
C GLY A 89 3.87 7.62 -2.36
N CYS A 90 2.62 7.14 -2.39
CA CYS A 90 2.29 5.72 -2.27
C CYS A 90 2.21 4.98 -3.61
N ALA A 91 2.12 5.70 -4.73
CA ALA A 91 2.14 5.12 -6.08
C ALA A 91 3.34 4.17 -6.32
N ARG A 92 4.52 4.45 -5.73
CA ARG A 92 5.75 3.63 -5.85
C ARG A 92 5.61 2.18 -5.35
N PHE A 93 4.59 1.88 -4.55
CA PHE A 93 4.38 0.55 -4.00
C PHE A 93 3.62 -0.36 -4.96
N PHE A 94 2.71 0.18 -5.77
CA PHE A 94 1.78 -0.60 -6.60
C PHE A 94 2.27 -0.88 -8.04
N GLY A 95 3.33 -0.20 -8.48
CA GLY A 95 4.11 -0.56 -9.68
C GLY A 95 5.14 -1.66 -9.46
#